data_AF-A0A933MI63-F1
#
_entry.id   AF-A0A933MI63-F1
#
_cell.length_a   1.000
_cell.length_b   1.000
_cell.length_c   1.000
_cell.angle_alpha   90.00
_cell.angle_beta   90.00
_cell.angle_gamma   90.00
#
_symmetry.space_group_name_H-M   'P 1'
#
loop_
_entity.id
_entity.type
_entity.pdbx_description
1 polymer ?
#
loop_
_entity_poly.entity_id
_entity_poly.type
_entity_poly.pdbx_seq_one_letter_code
_entity_poly.pdbx_strand_id
1 'polypeptide(L)' 'MADYNYTMFIIDVSNPLNPTITGYCDTGGNAYDVAIFGGYAYVSTRQSGLRIMTLLIPQTQ' A
#
# COMPACT_ATOMS: atom_id res chain seq x y z
N MET A 1 -23.89 -0.09 -8.61
CA MET A 1 -22.47 0.30 -8.68
C MET A 1 -21.83 -0.19 -7.40
N ALA A 2 -20.88 -1.10 -7.50
CA ALA A 2 -20.14 -1.57 -6.33
C ALA A 2 -18.97 -0.60 -6.12
N ASP A 3 -18.90 0.02 -4.96
CA ASP A 3 -17.75 0.85 -4.58
C ASP A 3 -16.61 -0.09 -4.20
N TYR A 4 -15.81 -0.46 -5.20
CA TYR A 4 -14.58 -1.21 -4.96
C TYR A 4 -13.58 -0.27 -4.31
N ASN A 5 -13.32 -0.46 -3.01
CA ASN A 5 -12.25 0.24 -2.32
C ASN A 5 -10.90 -0.39 -2.72
N TYR A 6 -10.12 0.32 -3.51
CA TYR A 6 -8.79 -0.07 -3.97
C TYR A 6 -7.72 0.50 -3.03
N THR A 7 -7.66 0.00 -1.80
CA THR A 7 -6.76 0.55 -0.76
C THR A 7 -5.68 -0.46 -0.37
N MET A 8 -4.42 -0.04 -0.39
CA MET A 8 -3.29 -0.72 0.23
C MET A 8 -3.00 -0.10 1.59
N PHE A 9 -2.83 -0.92 2.62
CA PHE A 9 -2.42 -0.49 3.95
C PHE A 9 -0.94 -0.77 4.19
N ILE A 10 -0.26 0.16 4.83
CA ILE A 10 1.08 -0.03 5.36
C ILE A 10 0.90 -0.32 6.85
N ILE A 11 1.40 -1.48 7.29
CA ILE A 11 1.24 -1.97 8.66
C ILE A 11 2.63 -2.16 9.26
N ASP A 12 2.91 -1.50 10.37
CA ASP A 12 4.06 -1.82 11.21
C ASP A 12 3.75 -3.06 12.06
N VAL A 13 4.60 -4.07 11.90
CA VAL A 13 4.53 -5.38 12.58
C VAL A 13 5.69 -5.58 13.57
N SER A 14 6.40 -4.50 13.93
CA SER A 14 7.49 -4.52 14.91
C SER A 14 7.07 -5.08 16.27
N ASN A 15 5.84 -4.82 16.69
CA ASN A 15 5.18 -5.52 17.79
C ASN A 15 4.16 -6.54 17.25
N PRO A 16 4.48 -7.85 17.25
CA PRO A 16 3.58 -8.87 16.69
C PRO A 16 2.29 -9.07 17.51
N LEU A 17 2.26 -8.63 18.78
CA LEU A 17 1.03 -8.67 19.60
C LEU A 17 0.13 -7.46 19.36
N ASN A 18 0.65 -6.38 18.78
CA ASN A 18 -0.10 -5.16 18.50
C ASN A 18 0.39 -4.49 17.20
N PRO A 19 0.06 -5.05 16.02
CA PRO A 19 0.33 -4.41 14.74
C PRO A 19 -0.38 -3.06 14.61
N THR A 20 0.23 -2.09 13.95
CA THR A 20 -0.35 -0.75 13.78
C THR A 20 -0.37 -0.33 12.32
N ILE A 21 -1.48 0.27 11.87
CA ILE A 21 -1.57 0.85 10.53
C ILE A 21 -0.81 2.18 10.57
N THR A 22 0.24 2.28 9.78
CA THR A 22 1.08 3.48 9.68
C THR A 22 0.75 4.33 8.46
N GLY A 23 0.03 3.78 7.48
CA GLY A 23 -0.43 4.54 6.32
C GLY A 23 -1.38 3.74 5.42
N TYR A 24 -1.91 4.43 4.43
CA TYR A 24 -2.71 3.82 3.36
C TYR A 24 -2.51 4.57 2.04
N CYS A 25 -2.70 3.87 0.93
CA CYS A 25 -2.60 4.44 -0.42
C CYS A 25 -3.67 3.83 -1.32
N ASP A 26 -4.18 4.61 -2.26
CA ASP A 26 -5.07 4.12 -3.31
C ASP A 26 -4.23 3.41 -4.40
N THR A 27 -4.57 2.15 -4.69
CA THR A 27 -3.91 1.35 -5.74
C THR A 27 -4.46 1.67 -7.12
N GLY A 28 -5.58 2.37 -7.23
CA GLY A 28 -6.25 2.74 -8.49
C GLY A 28 -6.81 1.53 -9.24
N GLY A 29 -6.96 0.39 -8.56
CA GLY A 29 -7.39 -0.87 -9.14
C GLY A 29 -7.09 -2.08 -8.27
N ASN A 30 -7.53 -3.26 -8.72
CA ASN A 30 -7.26 -4.51 -8.03
C ASN A 30 -5.77 -4.82 -8.10
N ALA A 31 -5.10 -4.77 -6.94
CA ALA A 31 -3.71 -5.18 -6.80
C ALA A 31 -3.59 -6.70 -7.00
N TYR A 32 -2.64 -7.11 -7.85
CA TYR A 32 -2.32 -8.52 -8.11
C TYR A 32 -1.03 -8.95 -7.44
N ASP A 33 -0.04 -8.07 -7.42
CA ASP A 33 1.28 -8.36 -6.87
C ASP A 33 1.93 -7.09 -6.31
N VAL A 34 2.82 -7.29 -5.33
CA VAL A 34 3.61 -6.25 -4.68
C VAL A 34 5.07 -6.68 -4.53
N ALA A 35 5.98 -5.84 -5.01
CA ALA A 35 7.41 -5.99 -4.75
C ALA A 35 7.93 -4.79 -3.95
N ILE A 36 8.88 -5.02 -3.05
CA ILE A 36 9.50 -3.97 -2.24
C ILE A 36 10.97 -3.85 -2.62
N PHE A 37 11.39 -2.65 -3.01
CA PHE A 37 12.79 -2.37 -3.31
C PHE A 37 13.11 -0.89 -3.09
N GLY A 38 14.26 -0.62 -2.45
CA GLY A 38 14.75 0.76 -2.28
C GLY A 38 13.83 1.71 -1.50
N GLY A 39 12.97 1.19 -0.60
CA GLY A 39 11.99 2.01 0.14
C GLY A 39 10.72 2.31 -0.65
N TYR A 40 10.50 1.63 -1.78
CA TYR A 40 9.29 1.74 -2.59
C TYR A 40 8.55 0.41 -2.66
N ALA A 41 7.22 0.49 -2.77
CA ALA A 41 6.34 -0.60 -3.16
C ALA A 41 5.96 -0.46 -4.64
N TYR A 42 6.12 -1.54 -5.39
CA TYR A 42 5.77 -1.68 -6.79
C TYR A 42 4.53 -2.54 -6.86
N VAL A 43 3.39 -1.94 -7.17
CA VAL A 43 2.08 -2.60 -7.15
C VAL A 43 1.57 -2.76 -8.57
N SER A 44 1.37 -4.01 -9.00
CA SER A 44 0.69 -4.28 -10.27
C SER A 44 -0.82 -4.33 -10.07
N THR A 45 -1.57 -3.67 -10.95
CA THR A 45 -3.03 -3.60 -10.89
C THR A 45 -3.67 -3.85 -12.25
N ARG A 46 -4.91 -4.36 -12.26
CA ARG A 46 -5.65 -4.58 -13.52
C ARG A 46 -5.92 -3.28 -14.28
N GLN A 47 -6.33 -2.24 -13.56
CA GLN A 47 -6.84 -1.00 -14.13
C GLN A 47 -5.74 0.02 -14.41
N SER A 48 -4.71 0.08 -13.57
CA SER A 48 -3.69 1.13 -13.64
C SER A 48 -2.33 0.64 -14.14
N GLY A 49 -2.17 -0.66 -14.44
CA GLY A 49 -0.87 -1.23 -14.76
C GLY A 49 0.03 -1.23 -13.52
N LEU A 50 1.24 -0.68 -13.61
CA LEU A 50 2.19 -0.59 -12.50
C LEU A 50 2.08 0.76 -11.78
N ARG A 51 1.95 0.72 -10.45
CA ARG A 51 2.09 1.89 -9.56
C ARG A 51 3.29 1.75 -8.66
N ILE A 52 3.96 2.87 -8.41
CA ILE A 52 5.10 2.97 -7.50
C ILE A 52 4.70 3.88 -6.34
N MET A 53 4.83 3.37 -5.11
CA MET A 53 4.45 4.05 -3.89
C MET A 53 5.66 4.15 -2.96
N THR A 54 5.83 5.27 -2.28
CA THR A 54 6.85 5.40 -1.23
C THR A 54 6.41 4.66 0.02
N LEU A 55 7.30 3.88 0.63
CA LEU A 55 7.10 3.30 1.96
C LEU A 55 7.55 4.25 3.08
N LEU A 56 8.12 5.40 2.72
CA LEU A 56 8.37 6.47 3.68
C LEU A 56 7.01 7.01 4.11
N ILE A 57 6.60 6.64 5.31
CA ILE A 57 5.43 7.20 5.97
C ILE A 57 5.71 8.70 6.10
N PRO A 58 4.95 9.61 5.45
CA PRO A 58 5.05 11.01 5.79
C PRO A 58 4.60 11.11 7.24
N GLN A 59 5.53 11.43 8.15
CA GLN A 59 5.18 11.75 9.52
C GLN A 59 4.34 13.04 9.45
N THR A 60 3.02 12.91 9.46
CA THR A 60 2.14 14.03 9.76
C THR A 60 2.44 14.45 11.19
N GLN A 61 2.93 15.68 11.35
CA GLN A 61 3.09 16.34 12.64
C GLN A 61 1.74 16.66 13.27
#